data_AF-A0A6L9ZAD4-F1
#
_entry.id   AF-A0A6L9ZAD4-F1
#
_cell.length_a   1.000
_cell.length_b   1.000
_cell.length_c   1.000
_cell.angle_alpha   90.00
_cell.angle_beta   90.00
_cell.angle_gamma   90.00
#
_symmetry.space_group_name_H-M   'P 1'
#
loop_
_entity.id
_entity.type
_entity.pdbx_description
1 polymer ?
#
loop_
_entity_poly.entity_id
_entity_poly.type
_entity_poly.pdbx_seq_one_letter_code
_entity_poly.pdbx_strand_id
1 'polypeptide(L)' 'MMVAALKAKGLPVAYVTYEGEQHGFRKAETIKRTLEGELYFYSRVFGFELAEAIDPLTIYNY' A
#
# COMPACT_ATOMS: atom_id res chain seq x y z
N MET A 1 15.51 -8.88 0.77
CA MET A 1 14.54 -7.97 0.11
C MET A 1 14.32 -6.74 0.97
N MET A 2 14.21 -5.54 0.38
CA MET A 2 14.04 -4.27 1.11
C MET A 2 12.90 -4.33 2.15
N VAL A 3 11.75 -4.91 1.78
CA VAL A 3 10.60 -5.08 2.69
C VAL A 3 10.97 -5.85 3.98
N ALA A 4 11.81 -6.88 3.91
CA ALA A 4 12.20 -7.65 5.09
C ALA A 4 13.05 -6.81 6.05
N ALA A 5 13.94 -5.97 5.52
CA ALA A 5 14.74 -5.05 6.32
C ALA A 5 13.87 -3.98 7.01
N LEU A 6 12.85 -3.44 6.32
CA LEU A 6 11.90 -2.49 6.90
C LEU A 6 11.08 -3.14 8.02
N LYS A 7 10.57 -4.36 7.79
CA LYS A 7 9.83 -5.14 8.80
C LYS A 7 10.68 -5.40 10.04
N ALA A 8 11.92 -5.87 9.87
CA ALA A 8 12.83 -6.16 10.97
C ALA A 8 13.22 -4.91 11.78
N LYS A 9 13.22 -3.73 11.16
CA LYS A 9 13.45 -2.44 11.83
C LYS A 9 12.22 -1.90 12.56
N GLY A 10 11.08 -2.59 12.52
CA GLY A 10 9.85 -2.12 13.17
C GLY A 10 9.20 -0.93 12.46
N LEU A 11 9.51 -0.68 11.19
CA LEU A 11 8.95 0.45 10.45
C LEU A 11 7.61 0.07 9.81
N PRO A 12 6.61 0.98 9.80
CA PRO A 12 5.38 0.78 9.06
C PRO A 12 5.66 0.52 7.58
N VAL A 13 5.21 -0.63 7.08
CA VAL A 13 5.45 -1.02 5.68
C VAL A 13 4.31 -1.88 5.15
N ALA A 14 3.87 -1.56 3.93
CA ALA A 14 3.00 -2.43 3.14
C ALA A 14 3.75 -2.90 1.89
N TYR A 15 3.49 -4.14 1.47
CA TYR A 15 4.09 -4.71 0.26
C TYR A 15 3.00 -5.43 -0.54
N VAL A 16 2.78 -4.95 -1.75
CA VAL A 16 1.73 -5.43 -2.66
C VAL A 16 2.39 -5.81 -3.98
N THR A 17 2.04 -6.98 -4.48
CA THR A 17 2.52 -7.49 -5.77
C THR A 17 1.32 -7.79 -6.64
N TYR A 18 1.43 -7.46 -7.92
CA TYR A 18 0.38 -7.68 -8.90
C TYR A 18 0.85 -8.67 -9.98
N GLU A 19 0.13 -9.77 -10.12
CA GLU A 19 0.45 -10.78 -11.12
C GLU A 19 0.14 -10.28 -12.54
N GLY A 20 1.06 -10.54 -13.47
CA GLY A 20 0.94 -10.12 -14.86
C GLY A 20 1.12 -8.62 -15.09
N GLU A 21 1.66 -7.89 -14.12
CA GLU A 21 2.06 -6.49 -14.23
C GLU A 21 3.59 -6.38 -14.22
N GLN A 22 4.13 -5.40 -14.96
CA GLN A 22 5.57 -5.13 -15.03
C GLN A 22 5.87 -3.66 -14.64
N HIS A 23 6.93 -3.07 -15.18
CA HIS A 23 7.26 -1.68 -14.95
C HIS A 23 6.22 -0.75 -15.60
N GLY A 24 5.48 -0.03 -14.76
CA GLY A 24 4.33 0.76 -15.17
C GLY A 24 3.09 -0.12 -15.28
N PHE A 25 2.21 -0.04 -14.27
CA PHE A 25 0.96 -0.78 -14.24
C PHE A 25 0.05 -0.37 -15.40
N ARG A 26 -0.60 -1.34 -16.04
CA ARG A 26 -1.46 -1.11 -17.21
C ARG A 26 -2.91 -1.48 -17.00
N LYS A 27 -3.19 -2.48 -16.16
CA LYS A 27 -4.57 -2.85 -15.86
C LYS A 27 -5.20 -1.79 -14.96
N ALA A 28 -6.43 -1.39 -15.28
CA ALA A 28 -7.12 -0.32 -14.57
C ALA A 28 -7.32 -0.67 -13.09
N GLU A 29 -7.61 -1.93 -12.80
CA GLU A 29 -7.78 -2.45 -11.45
C GLU A 29 -6.50 -2.36 -10.61
N THR A 30 -5.32 -2.63 -11.21
CA THR A 30 -4.03 -2.51 -10.54
C THR A 30 -3.71 -1.06 -10.20
N ILE A 31 -3.95 -0.16 -11.16
CA ILE A 31 -3.70 1.27 -11.00
C ILE A 31 -4.59 1.82 -9.88
N LYS A 32 -5.90 1.53 -9.94
CA LYS A 32 -6.87 1.93 -8.91
C LYS A 32 -6.46 1.40 -7.54
N ARG A 33 -6.18 0.09 -7.43
CA ARG A 33 -5.79 -0.53 -6.15
C ARG A 33 -4.49 0.05 -5.58
N THR A 34 -3.53 0.41 -6.44
CA THR A 34 -2.27 1.01 -6.02
C THR A 34 -2.49 2.40 -5.45
N LEU A 35 -3.24 3.26 -6.15
CA LEU A 35 -3.56 4.62 -5.70
C LEU A 35 -4.38 4.62 -4.41
N GLU A 36 -5.37 3.73 -4.33
CA GLU A 36 -6.19 3.53 -3.13
C GLU A 36 -5.35 3.04 -1.95
N GLY A 37 -4.47 2.06 -2.18
CA GLY A 37 -3.58 1.53 -1.15
C GLY A 37 -2.57 2.57 -0.65
N GLU A 38 -2.05 3.42 -1.55
CA GLU A 38 -1.18 4.54 -1.21
C GLU A 38 -1.92 5.58 -0.36
N LEU A 39 -3.12 6.00 -0.78
CA LEU A 39 -3.94 6.95 -0.04
C LEU A 39 -4.32 6.40 1.36
N TYR A 40 -4.71 5.13 1.44
CA TYR A 40 -4.98 4.46 2.70
C TYR A 40 -3.74 4.42 3.59
N PHE A 41 -2.56 4.09 3.04
CA PHE A 41 -1.31 4.11 3.81
C PHE A 41 -1.03 5.52 4.39
N TYR A 42 -1.22 6.57 3.59
CA TYR A 42 -1.07 7.95 4.07
C TYR A 42 -2.08 8.32 5.14
N SER A 43 -3.36 7.92 5.00
CA SER A 43 -4.38 8.22 6.01
C SER A 43 -4.04 7.59 7.35
N ARG A 44 -3.49 6.37 7.32
CA ARG A 44 -3.00 5.67 8.49
C ARG A 44 -1.77 6.34 9.08
N VAL A 45 -0.74 6.65 8.30
CA VAL A 45 0.51 7.22 8.81
C VAL A 45 0.37 8.67 9.27
N PHE A 46 -0.42 9.49 8.56
CA PHE A 46 -0.61 10.91 8.86
C PHE A 46 -1.86 11.20 9.69
N GLY A 47 -2.72 10.21 9.94
CA GLY A 47 -3.83 10.31 10.89
C GLY A 47 -5.00 11.16 10.42
N PHE A 48 -5.37 11.07 9.13
CA PHE A 48 -6.54 11.75 8.59
C PHE A 48 -7.65 10.78 8.19
N GLU A 49 -8.88 11.28 8.13
CA GLU A 49 -10.04 10.50 7.69
C GLU A 49 -10.14 10.47 6.17
N LEU A 50 -10.48 9.30 5.62
CA LEU A 50 -10.74 9.15 4.20
C LEU A 50 -12.14 9.68 3.87
N ALA A 51 -12.27 10.37 2.73
CA ALA A 51 -13.56 10.84 2.24
C ALA A 51 -14.51 9.69 1.86
N GLU A 52 -13.93 8.56 1.43
CA GLU A 52 -14.65 7.36 1.03
C GLU A 52 -14.02 6.12 1.66
N ALA A 53 -14.81 5.07 1.83
CA ALA A 53 -14.29 3.79 2.31
C ALA A 53 -13.42 3.13 1.24
N ILE A 54 -12.15 2.88 1.59
CA ILE A 54 -11.19 2.17 0.74
C ILE A 54 -10.91 0.80 1.35
N ASP A 55 -10.79 -0.22 0.50
CA ASP A 55 -10.38 -1.55 0.93
C ASP A 55 -9.06 -1.49 1.72
N PRO A 56 -9.04 -1.96 2.98
CA PRO A 56 -7.86 -1.82 3.83
C PRO A 56 -6.62 -2.45 3.20
N LEU A 57 -5.48 -1.80 3.43
CA LEU A 57 -4.17 -2.37 3.12
C LEU A 57 -3.55 -2.96 4.39
N THR A 58 -2.98 -4.16 4.29
CA THR A 58 -2.19 -4.74 5.38
C THR A 58 -0.89 -3.95 5.55
N ILE A 59 -0.80 -3.18 6.62
CA ILE A 59 0.41 -2.45 7.01
C ILE A 59 1.05 -3.21 8.18
N TYR A 60 2.28 -3.66 7.99
CA TYR A 60 3.06 -4.30 9.04
C TYR A 60 3.67 -3.24 9.95
N ASN A 61 3.76 -3.52 11.26
CA ASN A 61 4.32 -2.61 12.28
C ASN A 61 3.62 -1.24 12.35
N TYR A 62 2.30 -1.23 12.14
CA TYR A 62 1.47 -0.04 12.25
C TYR A 62 0.67 -0.02 13.55
#